data_AF-I7JU09-F1
#
_entry.id   AF-I7JU09-F1
#
_cell.length_a   1.000
_cell.length_b   1.000
_cell.length_c   1.000
_cell.angle_alpha   90.00
_cell.angle_beta   90.00
_cell.angle_gamma   90.00
#
_symmetry.space_group_name_H-M   'P 1'
#
loop_
_entity.id
_entity.type
_entity.pdbx_description
1 polymer ?
#
loop_
_entity_poly.entity_id
_entity_poly.type
_entity_poly.pdbx_seq_one_letter_code
_entity_poly.pdbx_strand_id
1 'polypeptide(L)' 'MEGSLEARISDVLRNKFHPSDLDVKNTTRDHMMHGNAGYGVNLETHFYVRIKSAAFNGMVSASLL' A
#
# COMPACT_ATOMS: atom_id res chain seq x y z
N MET A 1 17.83 -7.80 -1.27
CA MET A 1 16.74 -8.80 -1.32
C MET A 1 15.54 -8.11 -1.94
N GLU A 2 15.09 -8.56 -3.11
CA GLU A 2 13.83 -8.05 -3.70
C GLU A 2 12.66 -8.75 -3.00
N GLY A 3 12.21 -8.20 -1.89
CA GLY A 3 10.93 -8.57 -1.28
C GLY A 3 9.75 -8.14 -2.15
N SER A 4 8.55 -8.64 -1.84
CA SER A 4 7.31 -8.19 -2.50
C SER A 4 7.20 -6.66 -2.48
N LEU A 5 6.50 -6.09 -3.47
CA LEU A 5 6.17 -4.68 -3.49
C LEU A 5 5.42 -4.26 -2.22
N GLU A 6 4.55 -5.13 -1.67
CA GLU A 6 3.93 -4.93 -0.36
C GLU A 6 4.96 -4.69 0.77
N ALA A 7 5.99 -5.54 0.85
CA ALA A 7 7.05 -5.42 1.85
C ALA A 7 7.87 -4.14 1.64
N ARG A 8 8.18 -3.81 0.38
CA ARG A 8 8.92 -2.58 0.03
C ARG A 8 8.13 -1.32 0.37
N ILE A 9 6.82 -1.28 0.09
CA ILE A 9 5.94 -0.18 0.50
C ILE A 9 5.92 -0.07 2.02
N SER A 10 5.77 -1.19 2.72
CA SER A 10 5.78 -1.23 4.18
C SER A 10 7.07 -0.64 4.76
N ASP A 11 8.23 -1.06 4.26
CA ASP A 11 9.53 -0.57 4.71
C ASP A 11 9.70 0.93 4.47
N VAL A 12 9.33 1.41 3.27
CA VAL A 12 9.40 2.84 2.94
C VAL A 12 8.50 3.65 3.87
N LEU A 13 7.26 3.22 4.10
CA LEU A 13 6.32 3.93 4.97
C LEU A 13 6.74 3.91 6.44
N ARG A 14 7.27 2.77 6.93
CA ARG A 14 7.83 2.66 8.29
C ARG A 14 8.97 3.66 8.50
N ASN A 15 9.94 3.65 7.58
CA ASN A 15 11.14 4.49 7.69
C ASN A 15 10.84 5.97 7.47
N LYS A 16 9.89 6.30 6.59
CA LYS A 16 9.59 7.71 6.26
C LYS A 16 8.75 8.39 7.34
N PHE A 17 7.71 7.71 7.81
CA PHE A 17 6.67 8.33 8.63
C PHE A 17 6.68 7.88 10.08
N HIS A 18 7.52 6.93 10.47
CA HIS A 18 7.61 6.39 11.84
C HIS A 18 6.21 6.16 12.47
N PRO A 19 5.32 5.43 11.79
CA PRO A 19 3.94 5.31 12.22
C PRO A 19 3.82 4.54 13.53
N SER A 20 2.89 4.99 14.37
CA SER A 20 2.44 4.24 15.56
C SER A 20 1.65 2.98 15.18
N ASP A 21 1.07 2.95 13.98
CA ASP A 21 0.34 1.81 13.42
C ASP A 21 0.40 1.87 11.88
N LEU A 22 0.67 0.72 11.25
CA LEU A 22 0.79 0.58 9.79
C LEU A 22 0.25 -0.77 9.35
N ASP A 23 -0.68 -0.73 8.40
CA ASP A 23 -1.26 -1.89 7.73
C ASP A 23 -1.14 -1.67 6.21
N VAL A 24 -0.44 -2.57 5.53
CA VAL A 24 -0.28 -2.59 4.08
C VAL A 24 -0.66 -3.98 3.62
N LYS A 25 -1.64 -4.09 2.72
CA LYS A 25 -2.14 -5.37 2.21
C LYS A 25 -2.28 -5.28 0.71
N ASN A 26 -1.70 -6.23 -0.01
CA ASN A 26 -1.93 -6.45 -1.42
C ASN A 26 -3.34 -7.01 -1.63
N THR A 27 -4.20 -6.21 -2.24
CA THR A 27 -5.60 -6.54 -2.55
C THR A 27 -5.80 -6.84 -4.03
N THR A 28 -4.73 -7.04 -4.82
CA THR A 28 -4.85 -7.28 -6.27
C THR A 28 -5.86 -8.38 -6.59
N ARG A 29 -5.88 -9.46 -5.81
CA ARG A 29 -6.81 -10.58 -6.03
C ARG A 29 -8.28 -10.17 -5.98
N ASP A 30 -8.62 -9.16 -5.17
CA ASP A 30 -9.99 -8.66 -5.04
C ASP A 30 -10.46 -7.91 -6.28
N HIS A 31 -9.52 -7.51 -7.14
CA HIS A 31 -9.75 -6.74 -8.36
C HIS A 31 -9.50 -7.53 -9.65
N MET A 32 -9.25 -8.84 -9.55
CA MET A 32 -9.10 -9.73 -10.70
C MET A 32 -10.46 -10.18 -11.25
N MET A 33 -11.38 -9.26 -11.53
CA MET A 33 -12.61 -9.57 -12.25
C MET A 33 -12.31 -9.61 -13.76
N HIS A 34 -12.41 -10.79 -14.36
CA HIS A 34 -12.27 -11.05 -15.81
C HIS A 34 -10.97 -10.52 -16.47
N GLY A 35 -9.83 -11.16 -16.20
CA GLY A 35 -8.60 -10.93 -16.96
C GLY A 35 -7.86 -12.23 -17.18
N ASN A 36 -7.69 -12.62 -18.45
CA ASN A 36 -7.02 -13.85 -18.86
C ASN A 36 -5.76 -14.12 -18.04
N ALA A 37 -5.69 -15.32 -17.46
CA ALA A 37 -4.51 -15.90 -16.82
C ALA A 37 -3.38 -16.21 -17.82
N GLY A 38 -3.14 -15.32 -18.80
CA GLY A 38 -2.28 -15.53 -19.96
C GLY A 38 -0.97 -14.74 -19.94
N TYR A 39 -0.75 -13.85 -18.97
CA TYR A 39 0.55 -13.19 -18.79
C TYR A 39 1.05 -13.49 -17.38
N GLY A 40 1.97 -14.45 -17.28
CA GLY A 40 2.50 -15.04 -16.05
C GLY A 40 3.35 -14.10 -15.18
N VAL A 41 2.83 -12.93 -14.83
CA VAL A 41 3.44 -12.04 -13.87
C VAL A 41 2.44 -11.84 -12.73
N ASN A 42 2.77 -12.27 -11.52
CA ASN A 42 2.04 -11.91 -10.30
C ASN A 42 2.22 -10.40 -10.08
N LEU A 43 1.41 -9.59 -10.77
CA LEU A 43 1.46 -8.15 -10.64
C LEU A 43 0.82 -7.75 -9.30
N GLU A 44 1.54 -6.98 -8.50
CA GLU A 44 1.00 -6.37 -7.28
C GLU A 44 0.54 -4.94 -7.62
N THR A 45 -0.75 -4.80 -7.93
CA THR A 45 -1.34 -3.62 -8.56
C THR A 45 -2.28 -2.83 -7.67
N HIS A 46 -2.91 -3.48 -6.68
CA HIS A 46 -3.87 -2.85 -5.79
C HIS A 46 -3.44 -3.11 -4.35
N PHE A 47 -3.49 -2.06 -3.53
CA PHE A 47 -3.08 -2.12 -2.14
C PHE A 47 -4.07 -1.37 -1.27
N TYR A 48 -4.43 -1.97 -0.15
CA TYR A 48 -4.98 -1.27 0.99
C TYR A 48 -3.83 -0.77 1.87
N VAL A 49 -3.86 0.52 2.21
CA VAL A 49 -2.87 1.14 3.10
C VAL A 49 -3.57 1.95 4.17
N ARG A 50 -3.31 1.62 5.43
CA ARG A 50 -3.73 2.39 6.61
C ARG A 50 -2.51 2.77 7.43
N ILE A 51 -2.36 4.06 7.70
CA ILE A 51 -1.22 4.60 8.43
C ILE A 51 -1.69 5.56 9.52
N LYS A 52 -1.18 5.38 10.74
CA LYS A 52 -1.36 6.31 11.86
C LYS A 52 0.00 6.86 12.28
N SER A 53 0.26 8.12 11.96
CA SER A 53 1.50 8.82 12.33
C SER A 53 1.22 10.25 12.76
N ALA A 54 2.00 10.73 13.75
CA ALA A 54 2.05 12.13 14.13
C ALA A 54 2.55 13.04 12.99
N ALA A 55 3.22 12.47 11.98
CA ALA A 55 3.68 13.19 10.79
C ALA A 55 2.53 13.82 9.98
N PHE A 56 1.28 13.38 10.18
CA PHE A 56 0.11 13.93 9.50
C PHE A 56 -0.66 14.97 10.35
N ASN A 57 -0.20 15.28 11.57
CA ASN A 57 -0.87 16.26 12.43
C ASN A 57 -0.88 17.65 11.77
N GLY A 58 -2.07 18.26 11.70
CA GLY A 58 -2.24 19.58 11.07
C GLY A 58 -2.27 19.57 9.54
N MET A 59 -2.12 18.40 8.90
CA MET A 59 -2.36 18.25 7.47
C MET A 59 -3.86 18.12 7.23
N VAL A 60 -4.42 18.98 6.37
CA VAL A 60 -5.81 18.86 5.94
C VAL A 60 -5.86 17.88 4.77
N SER A 61 -6.82 16.97 4.80
CA SER A 61 -7.06 16.08 3.66
C SER A 61 -7.46 16.92 2.45
N ALA A 62 -6.71 16.84 1.35
CA ALA A 62 -7.01 17.57 0.12
C ALA A 62 -8.38 17.21 -0.48
N SER A 63 -8.98 16.07 -0.08
CA SER A 63 -10.35 15.68 -0.45
C SER A 63 -11.45 16.36 0.37
N LEU A 64 -11.11 17.25 1.31
CA LEU A 64 -12.05 18.04 2.11
C LEU A 64 -12.00 19.55 1.79
N LEU A 65 -11.31 19.93 0.71
CA LEU A 65 -11.31 21.28 0.13
C LEU A 65 -12.09 21.29 -1.20
#